data_AF-A0A950DY39-F1
#
_entry.id   AF-A0A950DY39-F1
#
_cell.length_a   1.000
_cell.length_b   1.000
_cell.length_c   1.000
_cell.angle_alpha   90.00
_cell.angle_beta   90.00
_cell.angle_gamma   90.00
#
_symmetry.space_group_name_H-M   'P 1'
#
loop_
_entity.id
_entity.type
_entity.pdbx_description
1 polymer ?
#
loop_
_entity_poly.entity_id
_entity_poly.type
_entity_poly.pdbx_seq_one_letter_code
_entity_poly.pdbx_strand_id
1 'polypeptide(L)'
;AYPVDARGLLTREPERDEYDVAATNRIFRDPSSAAPSQTSQPIGIETMQRIAEATGGQAFVNTNDLTGAIRTIIEDSAVGYSLGFYVAPSSLDGKFHPVKVEVKRPGVTVVAQKGYFAFKDDPATMGERQASFIAAIRSPLDSSAIPLEIKVDRLPPPQNSWQIVAAFGIRGLRLTESPDARSGVVDVYVIEQDAAGNVLRQAANRMHLKLTEQQYRRYLETGIGFRQLIHPNPGATTVRVIVQDRNTSQLGSAIIPLAEVR
;
A
#
# COMPACT_ATOMS: atom_id res chain seq x y z
N ALA A 1 -8.35 3.88 -12.41
CA ALA A 1 -8.73 4.09 -11.00
C ALA A 1 -9.52 5.38 -10.91
N TYR A 2 -10.54 5.42 -10.04
CA TYR A 2 -11.46 6.55 -9.93
C TYR A 2 -11.51 7.08 -8.49
N PRO A 3 -10.53 7.88 -8.07
CA PRO A 3 -10.55 8.47 -6.74
C PRO A 3 -11.73 9.44 -6.60
N VAL A 4 -12.42 9.41 -5.47
CA VAL A 4 -13.54 10.30 -5.15
C VAL A 4 -13.19 11.08 -3.88
N ASP A 5 -13.16 12.40 -3.97
CA ASP A 5 -12.98 13.27 -2.82
C ASP A 5 -14.31 13.43 -2.07
N ALA A 6 -14.43 12.75 -0.92
CA ALA A 6 -15.62 12.81 -0.09
C ALA A 6 -15.84 14.16 0.60
N ARG A 7 -14.89 15.10 0.51
CA ARG A 7 -15.01 16.45 1.12
C ARG A 7 -16.00 17.36 0.38
N GLY A 8 -16.45 16.98 -0.81
CA GLY A 8 -17.41 17.75 -1.59
C GLY A 8 -16.83 19.02 -2.22
N LEU A 9 -17.69 19.97 -2.58
CA LEU A 9 -17.29 21.28 -3.09
C LEU A 9 -16.61 22.10 -1.99
N LEU A 10 -15.34 22.42 -2.19
CA LEU A 10 -14.58 23.33 -1.35
C LEU A 10 -14.79 24.75 -1.85
N THR A 11 -15.57 25.51 -1.10
CA THR A 11 -15.74 26.94 -1.34
C THR A 11 -14.45 27.67 -0.96
N ARG A 12 -13.91 28.46 -1.88
CA ARG A 12 -12.87 29.44 -1.56
C ARG A 12 -13.47 30.41 -0.53
N GLU A 13 -12.91 30.48 0.68
CA GLU A 13 -13.28 31.59 1.59
C GLU A 13 -13.00 32.89 0.84
N PRO A 14 -13.99 33.78 0.65
CA PRO A 14 -13.71 35.09 0.11
C PRO A 14 -12.75 35.78 1.09
N GLU A 15 -11.63 36.29 0.58
CA GLU A 15 -10.83 37.28 1.30
C GLU A 15 -11.81 38.33 1.82
N ARG A 16 -11.89 38.45 3.15
CA ARG A 16 -12.68 39.50 3.78
C ARG A 16 -12.01 40.81 3.38
N ASP A 17 -12.58 41.50 2.42
CA ASP A 17 -12.30 42.92 2.19
C ASP A 17 -12.76 43.65 3.46
N GLU A 18 -11.79 43.89 4.35
CA GLU A 18 -11.94 44.70 5.53
C GLU A 18 -12.29 46.12 5.06
N TYR A 19 -13.54 46.53 5.29
CA TYR A 19 -14.02 47.88 4.99
C TYR A 19 -13.22 48.87 5.84
N ASP A 20 -12.25 49.53 5.21
CA ASP A 20 -11.41 50.56 5.82
C ASP A 20 -12.22 51.85 6.01
N VAL A 21 -12.75 52.05 7.22
CA VAL A 21 -13.36 53.32 7.63
C VAL A 21 -12.29 54.27 8.17
N ALA A 22 -11.96 55.23 7.31
CA ALA A 22 -11.44 56.57 7.60
C ALA A 22 -9.94 56.73 7.98
N ALA A 23 -9.23 57.26 6.97
CA ALA A 23 -8.55 58.56 7.03
C ALA A 23 -7.01 58.58 7.26
N THR A 24 -6.35 59.08 6.21
CA THR A 24 -5.14 59.94 6.24
C THR A 24 -3.79 59.28 6.54
N ASN A 25 -3.09 58.81 5.50
CA ASN A 25 -1.84 59.43 5.03
C ASN A 25 -1.28 58.68 3.81
N ARG A 26 -1.09 59.40 2.70
CA ARG A 26 -0.39 58.88 1.50
C ARG A 26 1.10 59.12 1.65
N ILE A 27 1.91 58.09 1.91
CA ILE A 27 3.37 58.11 1.68
C ILE A 27 3.86 56.69 1.28
N PHE A 28 4.31 56.55 0.02
CA PHE A 28 5.09 55.49 -0.65
C PHE A 28 4.75 53.99 -0.43
N ARG A 29 4.28 53.30 -1.49
CA ARG A 29 4.37 51.83 -1.61
C ARG A 29 4.88 51.42 -3.00
N ASP A 30 5.99 50.72 -2.99
CA ASP A 30 6.75 50.16 -4.11
C ASP A 30 5.96 49.06 -4.86
N PRO A 31 5.86 49.06 -6.20
CA PRO A 31 5.07 48.10 -6.96
C PRO A 31 5.71 46.70 -7.15
N SER A 32 6.83 46.39 -6.48
CA SER A 32 7.62 45.18 -6.76
C SER A 32 7.40 43.97 -5.84
N SER A 33 6.36 43.93 -5.01
CA SER A 33 6.06 42.75 -4.15
C SER A 33 4.72 42.09 -4.48
N ALA A 34 4.64 41.48 -5.67
CA ALA A 34 3.65 40.45 -5.93
C ALA A 34 4.09 39.16 -5.22
N ALA A 35 3.64 38.97 -3.97
CA ALA A 35 3.76 37.69 -3.30
C ALA A 35 2.98 36.64 -4.12
N PRO A 36 3.57 35.48 -4.47
CA PRO A 36 2.84 34.45 -5.19
C PRO A 36 1.69 33.99 -4.31
N SER A 37 0.46 34.17 -4.80
CA SER A 37 -0.75 33.60 -4.21
C SER A 37 -0.58 32.08 -4.19
N GLN A 38 -0.09 31.54 -3.08
CA GLN A 38 -0.08 30.10 -2.82
C GLN A 38 -1.53 29.67 -2.71
N THR A 39 -2.09 29.26 -3.84
CA THR A 39 -3.40 28.62 -3.89
C THR A 39 -3.24 27.33 -3.11
N SER A 40 -3.73 27.30 -1.86
CA SER A 40 -3.72 26.13 -1.00
C SER A 40 -4.67 25.08 -1.59
N GLN A 41 -4.23 24.39 -2.63
CA GLN A 41 -4.87 23.17 -3.09
C GLN A 41 -4.83 22.18 -1.90
N PRO A 42 -5.97 21.63 -1.48
CA PRO A 42 -6.03 20.67 -0.39
C PRO A 42 -5.09 19.49 -0.67
N ILE A 43 -4.29 19.15 0.34
CA ILE A 43 -3.37 18.01 0.32
C ILE A 43 -4.15 16.77 -0.17
N GLY A 44 -3.62 16.10 -1.20
CA GLY A 44 -4.17 14.86 -1.77
C GLY A 44 -4.96 14.98 -3.07
N ILE A 45 -5.45 16.18 -3.47
CA ILE A 45 -6.14 16.35 -4.77
C ILE A 45 -5.21 16.06 -5.94
N GLU A 46 -4.00 16.61 -5.90
CA GLU A 46 -2.99 16.37 -6.92
C GLU A 46 -2.62 14.88 -7.01
N THR A 47 -2.54 14.19 -5.87
CA THR A 47 -2.28 12.74 -5.82
C THR A 47 -3.41 11.95 -6.45
N MET A 48 -4.66 12.30 -6.15
CA MET A 48 -5.85 11.67 -6.76
C MET A 48 -5.84 11.86 -8.28
N GLN A 49 -5.53 13.07 -8.76
CA GLN A 49 -5.43 13.35 -10.19
C GLN A 49 -4.32 12.53 -10.85
N ARG A 50 -3.11 12.52 -10.27
CA ARG A 50 -1.98 11.72 -10.78
C ARG A 50 -2.28 10.22 -10.85
N ILE A 51 -2.99 9.68 -9.85
CA ILE A 51 -3.41 8.26 -9.85
C ILE A 51 -4.43 8.00 -10.95
N ALA A 52 -5.45 8.86 -11.09
CA ALA A 52 -6.45 8.73 -12.14
C ALA A 52 -5.79 8.78 -13.53
N GLU A 53 -4.91 9.75 -13.77
CA GLU A 53 -4.16 9.90 -15.02
C GLU A 53 -3.30 8.67 -15.34
N ALA A 54 -2.51 8.19 -14.38
CA ALA A 54 -1.62 7.04 -14.59
C ALA A 54 -2.39 5.76 -14.93
N THR A 55 -3.57 5.60 -14.32
CA THR A 55 -4.44 4.43 -14.52
C THR A 55 -5.46 4.61 -15.64
N GLY A 56 -5.46 5.77 -16.31
CA GLY A 56 -6.39 6.12 -17.38
C GLY A 56 -7.82 6.46 -16.91
N GLY A 57 -8.09 6.45 -15.61
CA GLY A 57 -9.40 6.79 -15.04
C GLY A 57 -9.60 8.28 -14.82
N GLN A 58 -10.61 8.63 -14.01
CA GLN A 58 -10.98 10.00 -13.72
C GLN A 58 -11.06 10.24 -12.21
N ALA A 59 -10.48 11.36 -11.75
CA ALA A 59 -10.63 11.81 -10.36
C ALA A 59 -11.87 12.70 -10.24
N PHE A 60 -12.76 12.37 -9.31
CA PHE A 60 -13.91 13.20 -8.94
C PHE A 60 -13.55 14.03 -7.72
N VAL A 61 -13.12 15.27 -7.97
CA VAL A 61 -12.70 16.22 -6.93
C VAL A 61 -13.60 17.44 -6.97
N ASN A 62 -13.81 18.08 -5.81
CA ASN A 62 -14.54 19.34 -5.72
C ASN A 62 -15.98 19.28 -6.29
N THR A 63 -16.68 18.14 -6.12
CA THR A 63 -18.05 17.93 -6.63
C THR A 63 -19.00 17.56 -5.49
N ASN A 64 -20.22 18.09 -5.53
CA ASN A 64 -21.32 17.67 -4.66
C ASN A 64 -22.18 16.56 -5.28
N ASP A 65 -21.93 16.19 -6.54
CA ASP A 65 -22.64 15.11 -7.23
C ASP A 65 -21.89 13.78 -7.09
N LEU A 66 -21.88 13.25 -5.86
CA LEU A 66 -21.28 11.94 -5.59
C LEU A 66 -22.09 10.81 -6.25
N THR A 67 -23.40 10.99 -6.41
CA THR A 67 -24.26 9.97 -7.03
C THR A 67 -23.95 9.84 -8.52
N GLY A 68 -23.76 10.96 -9.23
CA GLY A 68 -23.30 10.98 -10.61
C GLY A 68 -21.91 10.37 -10.76
N ALA A 69 -20.96 10.72 -9.87
CA ALA A 69 -19.62 10.12 -9.86
C ALA A 69 -19.66 8.59 -9.74
N ILE A 70 -20.44 8.06 -8.79
CA ILE A 70 -20.60 6.61 -8.60
C ILE A 70 -21.24 5.96 -9.83
N ARG A 71 -22.26 6.60 -10.43
CA ARG A 71 -22.91 6.07 -11.64
C ARG A 71 -21.92 5.96 -12.80
N THR A 72 -21.13 6.99 -13.07
CA THR A 72 -20.10 6.97 -14.12
C THR A 72 -19.08 5.84 -13.87
N ILE A 73 -18.66 5.63 -12.62
CA ILE A 73 -17.74 4.54 -12.27
C ILE A 73 -18.37 3.16 -12.59
N ILE A 74 -19.65 2.97 -12.29
CA ILE A 74 -20.38 1.73 -12.59
C ILE A 74 -20.50 1.52 -14.10
N GLU A 75 -20.84 2.58 -14.86
CA GLU A 75 -20.96 2.52 -16.32
C GLU A 75 -19.61 2.22 -17.00
N ASP A 76 -18.54 2.89 -16.58
CA ASP A 76 -17.19 2.69 -17.10
C ASP A 76 -16.62 1.30 -16.77
N SER A 77 -17.06 0.69 -15.65
CA SER A 77 -16.63 -0.64 -15.24
C SER A 77 -17.47 -1.79 -15.82
N ALA A 78 -18.56 -1.49 -16.53
CA ALA A 78 -19.49 -2.50 -17.04
C ALA A 78 -18.88 -3.42 -18.10
N VAL A 79 -17.91 -2.95 -18.88
CA VAL A 79 -17.25 -3.74 -19.94
C VAL A 79 -15.74 -3.44 -19.99
N GLY A 80 -14.92 -4.42 -19.61
CA GLY A 80 -13.46 -4.33 -19.65
C GLY A 80 -12.83 -5.46 -20.47
N TYR A 81 -11.68 -5.17 -21.10
CA TYR A 81 -10.85 -6.16 -21.78
C TYR A 81 -9.47 -6.19 -21.12
N SER A 82 -8.90 -7.39 -20.95
CA SER A 82 -7.52 -7.56 -20.48
C SER A 82 -6.60 -7.87 -21.66
N LEU A 83 -5.54 -7.09 -21.83
CA LEU A 83 -4.52 -7.27 -22.86
C LEU A 83 -3.18 -7.54 -22.20
N GLY A 84 -2.53 -8.63 -22.60
CA GLY A 84 -1.18 -9.00 -22.14
C GLY A 84 -0.17 -8.88 -23.28
N PHE A 85 1.04 -8.40 -22.96
CA PHE A 85 2.17 -8.39 -23.87
C PHE A 85 3.45 -8.77 -23.11
N TYR A 86 4.44 -9.29 -23.83
CA TYR A 86 5.75 -9.62 -23.28
C TYR A 86 6.74 -8.52 -23.62
N VAL A 87 7.60 -8.19 -22.65
CA VAL A 87 8.74 -7.29 -22.84
C VAL A 87 10.02 -8.10 -22.90
N ALA A 88 10.97 -7.69 -23.74
CA ALA A 88 12.29 -8.32 -23.77
C ALA A 88 13.03 -8.03 -22.45
N PRO A 89 13.88 -8.94 -21.95
CA PRO A 89 14.68 -8.70 -20.75
C PRO A 89 15.56 -7.44 -20.85
N SER A 90 16.00 -7.08 -22.06
CA SER A 90 16.75 -5.85 -22.35
C SER A 90 15.93 -4.57 -22.16
N SER A 91 14.61 -4.65 -22.18
CA SER A 91 13.70 -3.52 -21.93
C SER A 91 13.44 -3.27 -20.45
N LEU A 92 13.95 -4.13 -19.54
CA LEU A 92 13.89 -3.94 -18.09
C LEU A 92 14.99 -2.98 -17.62
N ASP A 93 14.87 -1.71 -17.99
CA ASP A 93 15.87 -0.66 -17.74
C ASP A 93 15.56 0.23 -16.53
N GLY A 94 14.50 -0.08 -15.78
CA GLY A 94 14.00 0.69 -14.64
C GLY A 94 13.30 1.99 -15.01
N LYS A 95 13.07 2.25 -16.31
CA LYS A 95 12.43 3.50 -16.77
C LYS A 95 10.95 3.31 -17.03
N PHE A 96 10.26 4.44 -17.17
CA PHE A 96 8.86 4.46 -17.59
C PHE A 96 8.74 4.25 -19.10
N HIS A 97 7.92 3.27 -19.50
CA HIS A 97 7.61 2.94 -20.88
C HIS A 97 6.13 3.28 -21.15
N PRO A 98 5.85 4.25 -22.04
CA PRO A 98 4.47 4.62 -22.36
C PRO A 98 3.77 3.52 -23.16
N VAL A 99 2.49 3.30 -22.88
CA VAL A 99 1.63 2.37 -23.60
C VAL A 99 0.51 3.18 -24.27
N LYS A 100 0.37 2.99 -25.59
CA LYS A 100 -0.71 3.57 -26.39
C LYS A 100 -1.60 2.46 -26.91
N VAL A 101 -2.88 2.53 -26.58
CA VAL A 101 -3.91 1.60 -27.06
C VAL A 101 -4.79 2.32 -28.07
N GLU A 102 -4.90 1.77 -29.27
CA GLU A 102 -5.74 2.29 -30.35
C GLU A 102 -6.76 1.22 -30.75
N VAL A 103 -7.98 1.66 -31.05
CA VAL A 103 -9.06 0.77 -31.47
C VAL A 103 -9.58 1.21 -32.84
N LYS A 104 -9.99 0.23 -33.65
CA LYS A 104 -10.52 0.49 -35.00
C LYS A 104 -11.95 1.05 -35.00
N ARG A 105 -12.66 0.96 -33.87
CA ARG A 105 -14.05 1.41 -33.75
C ARG A 105 -14.09 2.94 -33.66
N PRO A 106 -14.83 3.64 -34.54
CA PRO A 106 -14.99 5.08 -34.43
C PRO A 106 -15.92 5.46 -33.27
N GLY A 107 -15.73 6.67 -32.72
CA GLY A 107 -16.62 7.26 -31.71
C GLY A 107 -16.50 6.69 -30.28
N VAL A 108 -15.38 6.05 -29.95
CA VAL A 108 -15.13 5.51 -28.60
C VAL A 108 -13.89 6.14 -27.97
N THR A 109 -13.94 6.30 -26.65
CA THR A 109 -12.81 6.75 -25.84
C THR A 109 -12.14 5.53 -25.22
N VAL A 110 -10.83 5.39 -25.41
CA VAL A 110 -10.07 4.29 -24.79
C VAL A 110 -9.53 4.75 -23.43
N VAL A 111 -10.02 4.10 -22.38
CA VAL A 111 -9.48 4.20 -21.02
C VAL A 111 -8.51 3.04 -20.81
N ALA A 112 -7.23 3.37 -20.70
CA ALA A 112 -6.16 2.39 -20.48
C ALA A 112 -5.02 2.99 -19.66
N GLN A 113 -4.29 2.14 -18.96
CA GLN A 113 -3.07 2.51 -18.26
C GLN A 113 -2.06 3.14 -19.22
N LYS A 114 -1.49 4.29 -18.86
CA LYS A 114 -0.67 5.11 -19.76
C LYS A 114 0.73 4.56 -20.00
N GLY A 115 1.16 3.60 -19.20
CA GLY A 115 2.48 3.00 -19.28
C GLY A 115 2.83 2.19 -18.05
N TYR A 116 4.06 1.70 -18.02
CA TYR A 116 4.58 0.87 -16.94
C TYR A 116 6.04 1.23 -16.66
N PHE A 117 6.50 0.96 -15.45
CA PHE A 117 7.93 0.98 -15.16
C PHE A 117 8.51 -0.41 -15.38
N ALA A 118 9.58 -0.50 -16.17
CA ALA A 118 10.21 -1.76 -16.52
C ALA A 118 11.37 -2.07 -15.57
N PHE A 119 11.08 -2.38 -14.32
CA PHE A 119 12.14 -2.74 -13.37
C PHE A 119 12.70 -4.13 -13.65
N LYS A 120 14.01 -4.28 -13.47
CA LYS A 120 14.61 -5.61 -13.38
C LYS A 120 14.04 -6.32 -12.18
N ASP A 121 13.77 -7.60 -12.35
CA ASP A 121 13.36 -8.48 -11.27
C ASP A 121 14.63 -8.94 -10.51
N ASP A 122 15.47 -7.98 -10.09
CA ASP A 122 16.68 -8.24 -9.32
C ASP A 122 16.30 -8.55 -7.86
N PRO A 123 17.09 -9.37 -7.14
CA PRO A 123 16.85 -9.59 -5.73
C PRO A 123 16.91 -8.27 -4.96
N ALA A 124 15.93 -8.05 -4.07
CA ALA A 124 15.88 -6.87 -3.24
C ALA A 124 17.21 -6.67 -2.48
N THR A 125 17.65 -5.43 -2.41
CA THR A 125 18.81 -5.03 -1.62
C THR A 125 18.50 -5.07 -0.13
N MET A 126 19.54 -4.99 0.71
CA MET A 126 19.34 -4.87 2.16
C MET A 126 18.61 -3.57 2.52
N GLY A 127 18.90 -2.47 1.82
CA GLY A 127 18.25 -1.19 2.03
C GLY A 127 16.75 -1.22 1.71
N GLU A 128 16.35 -1.79 0.58
CA GLU A 128 14.95 -1.90 0.18
C GLU A 128 14.14 -2.78 1.14
N ARG A 129 14.72 -3.90 1.59
CA ARG A 129 14.10 -4.74 2.62
C ARG A 129 13.88 -3.98 3.92
N GLN A 130 14.90 -3.24 4.37
CA GLN A 130 14.84 -2.47 5.61
C GLN A 130 13.82 -1.32 5.50
N ALA A 131 13.77 -0.63 4.36
CA ALA A 131 12.82 0.44 4.10
C ALA A 131 11.38 -0.08 4.10
N SER A 132 11.13 -1.19 3.38
CA SER A 132 9.80 -1.83 3.32
C SER A 132 9.36 -2.32 4.70
N PHE A 133 10.28 -2.90 5.47
CA PHE A 133 10.01 -3.31 6.86
C PHE A 133 9.65 -2.12 7.77
N ILE A 134 10.39 -1.02 7.71
CA ILE A 134 10.08 0.19 8.50
C ILE A 134 8.73 0.79 8.08
N ALA A 135 8.44 0.82 6.78
CA ALA A 135 7.15 1.28 6.27
C ALA A 135 6.01 0.40 6.81
N ALA A 136 6.18 -0.92 6.81
CA ALA A 136 5.20 -1.86 7.35
C ALA A 136 4.97 -1.73 8.86
N ILE A 137 5.99 -1.41 9.66
CA ILE A 137 5.82 -1.13 11.11
C ILE A 137 4.99 0.13 11.34
N ARG A 138 5.22 1.18 10.53
CA ARG A 138 4.58 2.49 10.68
C ARG A 138 3.20 2.57 10.04
N SER A 139 2.85 1.61 9.18
CA SER A 139 1.56 1.57 8.50
C SER A 139 0.43 1.35 9.50
N PRO A 140 -0.65 2.16 9.46
CA PRO A 140 -1.87 1.87 10.23
C PRO A 140 -2.69 0.74 9.60
N LEU A 141 -2.32 0.27 8.41
CA LEU A 141 -3.01 -0.77 7.66
C LEU A 141 -2.19 -2.06 7.57
N ASP A 142 -2.90 -3.16 7.41
CA ASP A 142 -2.36 -4.45 7.02
C ASP A 142 -1.82 -4.43 5.58
N SER A 143 -0.85 -5.29 5.30
CA SER A 143 -0.32 -5.51 3.96
C SER A 143 -0.73 -6.88 3.47
N SER A 144 -1.29 -6.95 2.26
CA SER A 144 -1.86 -8.18 1.69
C SER A 144 -1.00 -8.79 0.57
N ALA A 145 0.21 -8.29 0.31
CA ALA A 145 1.05 -8.82 -0.77
C ALA A 145 1.43 -10.30 -0.53
N ILE A 146 1.63 -10.67 0.74
CA ILE A 146 1.69 -12.07 1.18
C ILE A 146 0.46 -12.28 2.08
N PRO A 147 -0.52 -13.11 1.66
CA PRO A 147 -1.70 -13.38 2.48
C PRO A 147 -1.31 -13.98 3.83
N LEU A 148 -1.92 -13.49 4.90
CA LEU A 148 -1.69 -13.94 6.27
C LEU A 148 -3.01 -14.26 6.95
N GLU A 149 -3.09 -15.47 7.50
CA GLU A 149 -4.15 -15.86 8.41
C GLU A 149 -3.55 -16.01 9.80
N ILE A 150 -4.12 -15.34 10.79
CA ILE A 150 -3.59 -15.34 12.15
C ILE A 150 -4.70 -15.61 13.15
N LYS A 151 -4.38 -16.48 14.10
CA LYS A 151 -5.14 -16.69 15.32
C LYS A 151 -4.22 -16.46 16.51
N VAL A 152 -4.75 -15.76 17.51
CA VAL A 152 -4.06 -15.58 18.78
C VAL A 152 -4.94 -16.11 19.89
N ASP A 153 -4.38 -16.96 20.74
CA ASP A 153 -5.04 -17.55 21.89
C ASP A 153 -4.27 -17.22 23.17
N ARG A 154 -4.98 -16.86 24.25
CA ARG A 154 -4.37 -16.72 25.57
C ARG A 154 -4.28 -18.08 26.25
N LEU A 155 -3.07 -18.46 26.68
CA LEU A 155 -2.84 -19.71 27.41
C LEU A 155 -2.90 -19.45 28.92
N PRO A 156 -3.79 -20.17 29.65
CA PRO A 156 -3.97 -19.98 31.08
C PRO A 156 -2.74 -20.46 31.90
N PRO A 157 -2.73 -20.23 33.22
CA PRO A 157 -1.73 -20.82 34.11
C PRO A 157 -1.59 -22.34 33.92
N PRO A 158 -0.37 -22.90 34.07
CA PRO A 158 0.84 -22.24 34.57
C PRO A 158 1.63 -21.47 33.50
N GLN A 159 1.25 -21.54 32.22
CA GLN A 159 2.05 -20.96 31.13
C GLN A 159 1.98 -19.43 31.09
N ASN A 160 0.79 -18.88 31.38
CA ASN A 160 0.51 -17.45 31.41
C ASN A 160 1.15 -16.70 30.22
N SER A 161 0.95 -17.25 29.03
CA SER A 161 1.56 -16.82 27.77
C SER A 161 0.49 -16.71 26.69
N TRP A 162 0.85 -16.12 25.55
CA TRP A 162 -0.03 -16.00 24.40
C TRP A 162 0.54 -16.81 23.27
N GLN A 163 -0.32 -17.51 22.54
CA GLN A 163 0.06 -18.32 21.41
C GLN A 163 -0.43 -17.66 20.12
N ILE A 164 0.52 -17.31 19.27
CA ILE A 164 0.26 -16.88 17.91
C ILE A 164 0.39 -18.11 17.03
N VAL A 165 -0.68 -18.45 16.32
CA VAL A 165 -0.70 -19.45 15.25
C VAL A 165 -1.04 -18.71 13.97
N ALA A 166 -0.15 -18.76 12.99
CA ALA A 166 -0.35 -18.05 11.74
C ALA A 166 0.06 -18.92 10.56
N ALA A 167 -0.55 -18.68 9.40
CA ALA A 167 -0.18 -19.27 8.13
C ALA A 167 0.00 -18.16 7.09
N PHE A 168 1.09 -18.22 6.32
CA PHE A 168 1.31 -17.31 5.20
C PHE A 168 1.20 -18.03 3.87
N GLY A 169 0.53 -17.39 2.91
CA GLY A 169 0.37 -17.90 1.56
C GLY A 169 1.68 -17.83 0.77
N ILE A 170 2.00 -18.89 0.03
CA ILE A 170 3.25 -18.94 -0.74
C ILE A 170 3.14 -18.37 -2.16
N ARG A 171 1.94 -17.99 -2.60
CA ARG A 171 1.71 -17.41 -3.94
C ARG A 171 2.42 -16.06 -4.14
N GLY A 172 2.57 -15.28 -3.07
CA GLY A 172 3.29 -14.01 -3.08
C GLY A 172 4.81 -14.15 -2.86
N LEU A 173 5.35 -15.38 -2.79
CA LEU A 173 6.77 -15.60 -2.54
C LEU A 173 7.52 -15.89 -3.84
N ARG A 174 8.69 -15.29 -4.00
CA ARG A 174 9.62 -15.64 -5.06
C ARG A 174 10.51 -16.80 -4.64
N LEU A 175 10.16 -17.99 -5.13
CA LEU A 175 10.92 -19.21 -4.94
C LEU A 175 11.80 -19.50 -6.17
N THR A 176 13.06 -19.85 -5.92
CA THR A 176 13.98 -20.34 -6.94
C THR A 176 13.68 -21.80 -7.22
N GLU A 177 13.35 -22.11 -8.47
CA GLU A 177 13.12 -23.49 -8.90
C GLU A 177 14.43 -24.21 -9.19
N SER A 178 14.49 -25.47 -8.78
CA SER A 178 15.54 -26.44 -9.14
C SER A 178 14.86 -27.77 -9.51
N PRO A 179 15.55 -28.72 -10.15
CA PRO A 179 14.93 -29.98 -10.60
C PRO A 179 14.17 -30.73 -9.50
N ASP A 180 14.66 -30.69 -8.27
CA ASP A 180 14.12 -31.49 -7.16
C ASP A 180 13.27 -30.70 -6.16
N ALA A 181 13.40 -29.36 -6.14
CA ALA A 181 12.77 -28.52 -5.14
C ALA A 181 12.64 -27.05 -5.55
N ARG A 182 11.70 -26.35 -4.92
CA ARG A 182 11.62 -24.89 -4.90
C ARG A 182 12.19 -24.36 -3.60
N SER A 183 13.12 -23.41 -3.66
CA SER A 183 13.80 -22.85 -2.49
C SER A 183 13.56 -21.35 -2.33
N GLY A 184 13.48 -20.88 -1.10
CA GLY A 184 13.26 -19.45 -0.81
C GLY A 184 13.67 -19.10 0.61
N VAL A 185 13.73 -17.81 0.92
CA VAL A 185 14.02 -17.32 2.27
C VAL A 185 12.99 -16.29 2.66
N VAL A 186 12.34 -16.54 3.80
CA VAL A 186 11.30 -15.68 4.36
C VAL A 186 11.72 -15.27 5.76
N ASP A 187 11.62 -13.98 6.06
CA ASP A 187 11.81 -13.45 7.41
C ASP A 187 10.43 -13.17 8.02
N VAL A 188 10.15 -13.78 9.18
CA VAL A 188 8.92 -13.59 9.94
C VAL A 188 9.24 -12.77 11.19
N TYR A 189 8.51 -11.68 11.40
CA TYR A 189 8.68 -10.78 12.53
C TYR A 189 7.43 -10.77 13.40
N VAL A 190 7.65 -10.77 14.72
CA VAL A 190 6.60 -10.50 15.71
C VAL A 190 7.04 -9.28 16.49
N ILE A 191 6.21 -8.23 16.44
CA ILE A 191 6.55 -6.89 16.93
C ILE A 191 5.49 -6.48 17.94
N GLU A 192 5.92 -6.13 19.14
CA GLU A 192 5.06 -5.58 20.18
C GLU A 192 5.18 -4.05 20.16
N GLN A 193 4.05 -3.34 20.06
CA GLN A 193 4.02 -1.88 20.03
C GLN A 193 3.13 -1.32 21.15
N ASP A 194 3.52 -0.16 21.69
CA ASP A 194 2.68 0.61 22.61
C ASP A 194 1.58 1.39 21.86
N ALA A 195 0.74 2.13 22.61
CA ALA A 195 -0.36 2.90 22.04
C ALA A 195 0.10 4.04 21.10
N ALA A 196 1.35 4.50 21.24
CA ALA A 196 1.94 5.52 20.37
C ALA A 196 2.61 4.90 19.12
N GLY A 197 2.58 3.57 18.98
CA GLY A 197 3.20 2.83 17.88
C GLY A 197 4.71 2.61 18.06
N ASN A 198 5.28 2.92 19.23
CA ASN A 198 6.69 2.64 19.49
C ASN A 198 6.91 1.14 19.63
N VAL A 199 7.98 0.63 19.03
CA VAL A 199 8.36 -0.78 19.15
C VAL A 199 8.94 -1.04 20.53
N LEU A 200 8.26 -1.87 21.32
CA LEU A 200 8.72 -2.32 22.64
C LEU A 200 9.58 -3.59 22.54
N ARG A 201 9.23 -4.48 21.61
CA ARG A 201 9.98 -5.70 21.34
C ARG A 201 9.82 -6.12 19.88
N GLN A 202 10.90 -6.68 19.34
CA GLN A 202 10.92 -7.31 18.03
C GLN A 202 11.57 -8.68 18.16
N ALA A 203 10.88 -9.71 17.66
CA ALA A 203 11.44 -11.02 17.41
C ALA A 203 11.47 -11.27 15.90
N ALA A 204 12.52 -11.92 15.40
CA ALA A 204 12.66 -12.29 14.01
C ALA A 204 12.99 -13.78 13.91
N ASN A 205 12.30 -14.48 13.02
CA ASN A 205 12.57 -15.86 12.67
C ASN A 205 12.79 -15.97 11.17
N ARG A 206 13.97 -16.49 10.78
CA ARG A 206 14.30 -16.72 9.38
C ARG A 206 13.96 -18.15 8.99
N MET A 207 13.09 -18.29 8.00
CA MET A 207 12.69 -19.56 7.44
C MET A 207 13.39 -19.80 6.09
N HIS A 208 14.21 -20.84 6.04
CA HIS A 208 14.76 -21.36 4.79
C HIS A 208 13.78 -22.40 4.24
N LEU A 209 13.13 -22.08 3.13
CA LEU A 209 12.19 -22.96 2.47
C LEU A 209 12.94 -23.83 1.48
N LYS A 210 12.69 -25.15 1.53
CA LYS A 210 13.05 -26.11 0.50
C LYS A 210 11.88 -27.06 0.33
N LEU A 211 11.07 -26.80 -0.69
CA LEU A 211 9.78 -27.44 -0.90
C LEU A 211 9.90 -28.43 -2.06
N THR A 212 9.58 -29.70 -1.82
CA THR A 212 9.34 -30.63 -2.92
C THR A 212 8.10 -30.18 -3.72
N GLU A 213 7.93 -30.68 -4.94
CA GLU A 213 6.74 -30.38 -5.75
C GLU A 213 5.43 -30.71 -4.99
N GLN A 214 5.40 -31.84 -4.27
CA GLN A 214 4.24 -32.24 -3.47
C GLN A 214 3.98 -31.25 -2.31
N GLN A 215 5.03 -30.80 -1.61
CA GLN A 215 4.90 -29.82 -0.53
C GLN A 215 4.46 -28.46 -1.05
N TYR A 216 5.02 -28.02 -2.18
CA TYR A 216 4.64 -26.76 -2.82
C TYR A 216 3.16 -26.76 -3.18
N ARG A 217 2.65 -27.81 -3.83
CA ARG A 217 1.22 -27.92 -4.16
C ARG A 217 0.32 -27.88 -2.93
N ARG A 218 0.70 -28.57 -1.85
CA ARG A 218 -0.04 -28.52 -0.57
C ARG A 218 -0.06 -27.10 0.00
N TYR A 219 1.10 -26.46 0.07
CA TYR A 219 1.22 -25.13 0.69
C TYR A 219 0.66 -24.00 -0.18
N LEU A 220 0.41 -24.22 -1.47
CA LEU A 220 -0.40 -23.31 -2.29
C LEU A 220 -1.86 -23.22 -1.80
N GLU A 221 -2.37 -24.25 -1.14
CA GLU A 221 -3.73 -24.32 -0.60
C GLU A 221 -3.76 -23.95 0.88
N THR A 222 -2.84 -24.50 1.68
CA THR A 222 -2.88 -24.35 3.15
C THR A 222 -2.04 -23.18 3.69
N GLY A 223 -1.14 -22.62 2.87
CA GLY A 223 -0.06 -21.77 3.35
C GLY A 223 0.96 -22.53 4.21
N ILE A 224 2.02 -21.82 4.62
CA ILE A 224 3.04 -22.32 5.55
C ILE A 224 2.71 -21.80 6.95
N GLY A 225 2.45 -22.73 7.87
CA GLY A 225 2.16 -22.42 9.26
C GLY A 225 3.41 -22.14 10.08
N PHE A 226 3.31 -21.19 11.01
CA PHE A 226 4.25 -21.03 12.11
C PHE A 226 3.49 -20.79 13.42
N ARG A 227 4.17 -21.09 14.53
CA ARG A 227 3.63 -20.94 15.87
C ARG A 227 4.67 -20.25 16.74
N GLN A 228 4.23 -19.26 17.51
CA GLN A 228 5.09 -18.57 18.46
C GLN A 228 4.36 -18.35 19.78
N LEU A 229 5.05 -18.69 20.87
CA LEU A 229 4.62 -18.32 22.22
C LEU A 229 5.27 -17.00 22.59
N ILE A 230 4.49 -16.08 23.12
CA ILE A 230 4.96 -14.79 23.60
C ILE A 230 4.47 -14.52 25.03
N HIS A 231 5.22 -13.69 25.74
CA HIS A 231 4.79 -13.04 26.96
C HIS A 231 4.72 -11.54 26.65
N PRO A 232 3.54 -11.02 26.26
CA PRO A 232 3.41 -9.63 25.84
C PRO A 232 3.96 -8.69 26.91
N ASN A 233 4.72 -7.69 26.50
CA ASN A 233 5.16 -6.63 27.39
C ASN A 233 3.94 -5.96 28.05
N PRO A 234 3.99 -5.60 29.34
CA PRO A 234 2.87 -4.96 30.02
C PRO A 234 2.40 -3.65 29.37
N GLY A 235 3.29 -2.93 28.66
CA GLY A 235 2.95 -1.71 27.91
C GLY A 235 2.53 -1.94 26.47
N ALA A 236 2.55 -3.19 25.98
CA ALA A 236 2.13 -3.49 24.62
C ALA A 236 0.61 -3.38 24.50
N THR A 237 0.16 -2.73 23.44
CA THR A 237 -1.26 -2.63 23.09
C THR A 237 -1.58 -3.40 21.82
N THR A 238 -0.59 -3.55 20.94
CA THR A 238 -0.73 -4.30 19.69
C THR A 238 0.45 -5.25 19.50
N VAL A 239 0.18 -6.41 18.91
CA VAL A 239 1.20 -7.25 18.29
C VAL A 239 1.02 -7.17 16.78
N ARG A 240 2.09 -6.88 16.06
CA ARG A 240 2.13 -6.90 14.60
C ARG A 240 2.96 -8.10 14.15
N VAL A 241 2.40 -8.89 13.25
CA VAL A 241 3.11 -9.95 12.55
C VAL A 241 3.45 -9.46 11.15
N ILE A 242 4.70 -9.61 10.73
CA ILE A 242 5.16 -9.26 9.38
C ILE A 242 5.85 -10.47 8.79
N VAL A 243 5.49 -10.83 7.56
CA VAL A 243 6.20 -11.85 6.78
C VAL A 243 6.78 -11.16 5.56
N GLN A 244 8.10 -11.22 5.39
CA GLN A 244 8.80 -10.58 4.28
C GLN A 244 9.54 -11.62 3.44
N ASP A 245 9.29 -11.62 2.12
CA ASP A 245 10.10 -12.34 1.16
C ASP A 245 11.44 -11.60 0.98
N ARG A 246 12.53 -12.30 1.26
CA ARG A 246 13.86 -11.70 1.22
C ARG A 246 14.33 -11.40 -0.20
N ASN A 247 13.79 -12.10 -1.19
CA ASN A 247 14.17 -11.95 -2.60
C ASN A 247 13.48 -10.76 -3.25
N THR A 248 12.27 -10.39 -2.84
CA THR A 248 11.47 -9.34 -3.50
C THR A 248 11.17 -8.14 -2.61
N SER A 249 11.45 -8.23 -1.30
CA SER A 249 10.99 -7.30 -0.26
C SER A 249 9.46 -7.20 -0.09
N GLN A 250 8.68 -7.98 -0.85
CA GLN A 250 7.25 -8.09 -0.65
C GLN A 250 6.96 -8.58 0.76
N LEU A 251 5.91 -8.02 1.36
CA LEU A 251 5.55 -8.35 2.72
C LEU A 251 4.04 -8.48 2.91
N GLY A 252 3.66 -9.41 3.76
CA GLY A 252 2.37 -9.46 4.41
C GLY A 252 2.49 -8.89 5.81
N SER A 253 1.46 -8.22 6.30
CA SER A 253 1.40 -7.87 7.72
C SER A 253 -0.02 -7.92 8.27
N ALA A 254 -0.13 -8.26 9.55
CA ALA A 254 -1.38 -8.22 10.28
C ALA A 254 -1.17 -7.58 11.65
N ILE A 255 -2.09 -6.69 12.03
CA ILE A 255 -2.11 -6.02 13.32
C ILE A 255 -3.12 -6.73 14.23
N ILE A 256 -2.68 -7.10 15.44
CA ILE A 256 -3.51 -7.77 16.45
C ILE A 256 -3.62 -6.84 17.65
N PRO A 257 -4.79 -6.22 17.90
CA PRO A 257 -5.06 -5.49 19.12
C PRO A 257 -5.10 -6.47 20.30
N LEU A 258 -4.22 -6.30 21.29
CA LEU A 258 -4.16 -7.21 22.43
C LEU A 258 -5.43 -7.14 23.28
N ALA A 259 -6.11 -6.00 23.31
CA ALA A 259 -7.39 -5.85 24.02
C ALA A 259 -8.52 -6.74 23.47
N GLU A 260 -8.40 -7.22 22.22
CA GLU A 260 -9.45 -8.01 21.55
C GLU A 260 -9.23 -9.53 21.67
N VAL A 261 -8.07 -9.95 22.16
CA VAL A 261 -7.75 -11.38 22.31
C VAL A 261 -8.46 -11.94 23.54
N ARG A 262 -9.30 -12.96 23.32
CA ARG A 262 -10.08 -13.64 24.35
C ARG A 262 -9.35 -14.82 24.96
#